data_AF-A0A6L9IWW3-F1
#
_entry.id   AF-A0A6L9IWW3-F1
#
_cell.length_a   1.000
_cell.length_b   1.000
_cell.length_c   1.000
_cell.angle_alpha   90.00
_cell.angle_beta   90.00
_cell.angle_gamma   90.00
#
_symmetry.space_group_name_H-M   'P 1'
#
loop_
_entity.id
_entity.type
_entity.pdbx_description
1 polymer ?
#
loop_
_entity_poly.entity_id
_entity_poly.type
_entity_poly.pdbx_seq_one_letter_code
_entity_poly.pdbx_strand_id
1 'polypeptide(L)'
;MRVLMVGLGLLLAACQAESQAMGPTAVPATATTDERATLVALQQNATQVSTATLLAMNTPMPAAPQSGTTPSAAPQGSQMAPVLEPSSTVLPPTVMPTTAAPPATPTPSPAPPTPLPTTPPAATAPAVALAPALAETVEVFPTQPSSTPPPTPVIYPTNTPRATQVVLRPISPTPDFTYDGSQPLQDHYWFARPFNSGPGTTLIDYASRNYPYGSTSYGQFRVHHGVDITNPNGTVILAAASGTVIYAGDDLQTLFGPKNDFYGNLVVIEHDRLAPNGQPLYTLYGHMSSIEVEVGQYVELQERIGRVGSTGAALGSHLHFEVRIGDPYDYDSTYNPDLWLRPWPGFGTLAGRLVDRDGNRVYEANIIIQPASNAGPDRYAFSYADESVNPDLYYGEHYTRGDLPAGDYTVYVRIRGVLRFEGDVTVESGQTTWLDIVLR
;
A
#
# COMPACT_ATOMS: atom_id res chain seq x y z
N MET A 1 -20.66 16.75 -24.41
CA MET A 1 -21.29 16.89 -23.09
C MET A 1 -22.82 17.00 -23.23
N ARG A 2 -23.53 15.88 -23.48
CA ARG A 2 -25.02 15.82 -23.46
C ARG A 2 -25.64 14.40 -23.43
N VAL A 3 -24.84 13.33 -23.41
CA VAL A 3 -25.31 11.93 -23.33
C VAL A 3 -25.26 11.37 -21.89
N LEU A 4 -24.45 11.96 -21.00
CA LEU A 4 -24.28 11.49 -19.62
C LEU A 4 -25.36 11.97 -18.63
N MET A 5 -26.45 12.60 -19.09
CA MET A 5 -27.55 13.08 -18.22
C MET A 5 -28.84 12.28 -18.32
N VAL A 6 -28.93 11.28 -19.21
CA VAL A 6 -30.11 10.40 -19.30
C VAL A 6 -29.98 9.18 -18.37
N GLY A 7 -28.77 8.67 -18.15
CA GLY A 7 -28.54 7.52 -17.27
C GLY A 7 -28.78 7.79 -15.77
N LEU A 8 -28.46 9.00 -15.30
CA LEU A 8 -28.60 9.36 -13.88
C LEU A 8 -30.06 9.61 -13.46
N GLY A 9 -30.93 9.97 -14.41
CA GLY A 9 -32.36 10.17 -14.16
C GLY A 9 -33.13 8.88 -13.89
N LEU A 10 -32.71 7.75 -14.45
CA LEU A 10 -33.36 6.46 -14.20
C LEU A 10 -33.04 5.88 -12.82
N LEU A 11 -31.84 6.13 -12.27
CA LEU A 11 -31.45 5.65 -10.93
C LEU A 11 -32.22 6.37 -9.81
N LEU A 12 -32.46 7.68 -9.94
CA LEU A 12 -33.23 8.44 -8.93
C LEU A 12 -34.71 8.01 -8.87
N ALA A 13 -35.30 7.62 -10.00
CA ALA A 13 -36.67 7.13 -10.05
C ALA A 13 -36.83 5.76 -9.36
N ALA A 14 -35.82 4.89 -9.44
CA ALA A 14 -35.84 3.59 -8.75
C ALA A 14 -35.81 3.74 -7.22
N CYS A 15 -34.92 4.58 -6.67
CA CYS A 15 -34.86 4.80 -5.22
C CYS A 15 -36.12 5.46 -4.64
N GLN A 16 -36.81 6.32 -5.40
CA GLN A 16 -38.08 6.89 -4.95
C GLN A 16 -39.23 5.86 -4.95
N ALA A 17 -39.24 4.91 -5.89
CA ALA A 17 -40.26 3.87 -5.94
C ALA A 17 -40.18 2.88 -4.75
N GLU A 18 -38.99 2.47 -4.35
CA GLU A 18 -38.83 1.50 -3.24
C GLU A 18 -39.17 2.10 -1.86
N SER A 19 -38.93 3.41 -1.65
CA SER A 19 -39.36 4.10 -0.42
C SER A 19 -40.88 4.18 -0.22
N GLN A 20 -41.68 4.01 -1.29
CA GLN A 20 -43.14 3.98 -1.24
C GLN A 20 -43.70 2.56 -1.05
N ALA A 21 -42.85 1.51 -1.17
CA ALA A 21 -43.27 0.11 -1.06
C ALA A 21 -43.18 -0.45 0.37
N MET A 22 -42.43 0.20 1.27
CA MET A 22 -42.36 -0.16 2.70
C MET A 22 -43.25 0.76 3.54
N GLY A 23 -44.51 0.37 3.71
CA GLY A 23 -45.36 0.91 4.77
C GLY A 23 -44.75 0.66 6.16
N PRO A 24 -45.19 1.40 7.20
CA PRO A 24 -44.59 1.32 8.53
C PRO A 24 -44.65 -0.11 9.09
N THR A 25 -43.49 -0.71 9.32
CA THR A 25 -43.36 -2.02 9.96
C THR A 25 -43.95 -1.97 11.36
N ALA A 26 -45.07 -2.67 11.54
CA ALA A 26 -45.80 -2.65 12.81
C ALA A 26 -44.96 -3.28 13.93
N VAL A 27 -44.83 -2.55 15.04
CA VAL A 27 -44.17 -3.03 16.26
C VAL A 27 -44.94 -4.26 16.80
N PRO A 28 -44.27 -5.39 17.10
CA PRO A 28 -44.96 -6.57 17.64
C PRO A 28 -45.63 -6.26 18.97
N ALA A 29 -46.83 -6.82 19.16
CA ALA A 29 -47.68 -6.54 20.32
C ALA A 29 -47.06 -6.98 21.67
N THR A 30 -45.99 -7.77 21.65
CA THR A 30 -45.27 -8.31 22.81
C THR A 30 -44.04 -7.51 23.24
N ALA A 31 -43.64 -6.45 22.53
CA ALA A 31 -42.50 -5.62 22.90
C ALA A 31 -42.79 -4.79 24.17
N THR A 32 -41.84 -4.79 25.10
CA THR A 32 -41.87 -4.05 26.37
C THR A 32 -41.80 -2.54 26.16
N THR A 33 -42.16 -1.77 27.20
CA THR A 33 -42.24 -0.29 27.11
C THR A 33 -40.89 0.36 26.74
N ASP A 34 -39.76 -0.18 27.22
CA ASP A 34 -38.42 0.34 26.91
C ASP A 34 -37.95 0.00 25.47
N GLU A 35 -38.28 -1.19 24.97
CA GLU A 35 -37.98 -1.57 23.57
C GLU A 35 -38.71 -0.65 22.58
N ARG A 36 -39.94 -0.24 22.91
CA ARG A 36 -40.71 0.73 22.12
C ARG A 36 -40.08 2.13 22.12
N ALA A 37 -39.53 2.58 23.25
CA ALA A 37 -38.83 3.87 23.32
C ALA A 37 -37.53 3.86 22.50
N THR A 38 -36.77 2.77 22.56
CA THR A 38 -35.50 2.61 21.84
C THR A 38 -35.70 2.59 20.32
N LEU A 39 -36.73 1.88 19.83
CA LEU A 39 -37.05 1.82 18.40
C LEU A 39 -37.49 3.19 17.83
N VAL A 40 -38.28 3.96 18.58
CA VAL A 40 -38.69 5.32 18.17
C VAL A 40 -37.48 6.26 18.11
N ALA A 41 -36.54 6.17 19.06
CA ALA A 41 -35.32 6.97 19.06
C ALA A 41 -34.41 6.66 17.85
N LEU A 42 -34.21 5.37 17.52
CA LEU A 42 -33.42 4.95 16.35
C LEU A 42 -34.01 5.47 15.03
N GLN A 43 -35.34 5.45 14.88
CA GLN A 43 -36.01 5.88 13.65
C GLN A 43 -36.01 7.41 13.48
N GLN A 44 -36.03 8.17 14.58
CA GLN A 44 -35.81 9.62 14.55
C GLN A 44 -34.37 9.99 14.16
N ASN A 45 -33.38 9.26 14.67
CA ASN A 45 -31.96 9.50 14.36
C ASN A 45 -31.63 9.27 12.88
N ALA A 46 -32.14 8.17 12.29
CA ALA A 46 -31.97 7.88 10.85
C ALA A 46 -32.53 9.00 9.94
N THR A 47 -33.63 9.65 10.37
CA THR A 47 -34.27 10.74 9.62
C THR A 47 -33.45 12.04 9.68
N GLN A 48 -32.77 12.32 10.80
CA GLN A 48 -31.88 13.49 10.91
C GLN A 48 -30.59 13.32 10.10
N VAL A 49 -29.97 12.13 10.10
CA VAL A 49 -28.76 11.87 9.31
C VAL A 49 -29.01 12.08 7.81
N SER A 50 -30.16 11.59 7.29
CA SER A 50 -30.54 11.76 5.89
C SER A 50 -30.76 13.23 5.48
N THR A 51 -31.28 14.07 6.39
CA THR A 51 -31.53 15.49 6.11
C THR A 51 -30.28 16.36 6.23
N ALA A 52 -29.35 16.04 7.13
CA ALA A 52 -28.06 16.72 7.23
C ALA A 52 -27.19 16.50 5.97
N THR A 53 -27.14 15.27 5.45
CA THR A 53 -26.35 14.93 4.25
C THR A 53 -26.84 15.65 3.00
N LEU A 54 -28.16 15.82 2.83
CA LEU A 54 -28.74 16.47 1.66
C LEU A 54 -28.50 18.00 1.63
N LEU A 55 -28.36 18.63 2.80
CA LEU A 55 -28.15 20.07 2.91
C LEU A 55 -26.69 20.51 2.64
N ALA A 56 -25.72 19.61 2.87
CA ALA A 56 -24.31 19.87 2.64
C ALA A 56 -23.89 19.83 1.15
N MET A 57 -24.71 19.22 0.28
CA MET A 57 -24.38 19.01 -1.14
C MET A 57 -24.84 20.13 -2.09
N ASN A 58 -25.51 21.17 -1.59
CA ASN A 58 -26.23 22.13 -2.46
C ASN A 58 -25.92 23.62 -2.18
N THR A 59 -24.78 23.93 -1.56
CA THR A 59 -24.32 25.30 -1.32
C THR A 59 -23.29 25.74 -2.40
N PRO A 60 -23.56 26.80 -3.18
CA PRO A 60 -22.56 27.35 -4.10
C PRO A 60 -21.49 28.15 -3.35
N MET A 61 -20.21 27.98 -3.68
CA MET A 61 -19.17 28.93 -3.26
C MET A 61 -19.38 30.29 -3.95
N PRO A 62 -19.24 31.43 -3.24
CA PRO A 62 -19.27 32.74 -3.85
C PRO A 62 -17.92 33.11 -4.49
N ALA A 63 -17.98 33.74 -5.67
CA ALA A 63 -16.81 34.33 -6.33
C ALA A 63 -16.45 35.69 -5.71
N ALA A 64 -15.17 36.08 -5.80
CA ALA A 64 -14.66 37.36 -5.31
C ALA A 64 -15.07 38.54 -6.23
N PRO A 65 -15.46 39.71 -5.68
CA PRO A 65 -15.58 40.95 -6.43
C PRO A 65 -14.55 42.03 -6.01
N GLN A 66 -14.32 42.98 -6.91
CA GLN A 66 -13.40 44.11 -6.76
C GLN A 66 -14.01 45.32 -6.01
N SER A 67 -13.15 46.32 -5.79
CA SER A 67 -13.37 47.62 -5.13
C SER A 67 -14.63 48.42 -5.54
N GLY A 68 -15.26 49.10 -4.57
CA GLY A 68 -16.22 50.19 -4.81
C GLY A 68 -16.84 50.84 -3.56
N THR A 69 -16.37 52.04 -3.22
CA THR A 69 -17.04 53.20 -2.53
C THR A 69 -18.10 53.02 -1.41
N THR A 70 -17.90 53.80 -0.33
CA THR A 70 -18.78 54.08 0.84
C THR A 70 -19.93 55.08 0.51
N PRO A 71 -20.79 55.61 1.44
CA PRO A 71 -20.89 55.39 2.91
C PRO A 71 -22.34 55.30 3.54
N SER A 72 -22.35 55.10 4.87
CA SER A 72 -23.29 55.70 5.86
C SER A 72 -24.67 55.07 6.16
N ALA A 73 -24.83 54.52 7.39
CA ALA A 73 -25.63 55.13 8.47
C ALA A 73 -25.67 54.26 9.75
N ALA A 74 -25.71 54.90 10.93
CA ALA A 74 -25.91 54.30 12.26
C ALA A 74 -27.35 54.64 12.76
N PRO A 75 -27.80 54.50 14.05
CA PRO A 75 -27.08 54.10 15.28
C PRO A 75 -27.89 53.28 16.36
N GLN A 76 -27.22 52.97 17.49
CA GLN A 76 -27.74 52.77 18.89
C GLN A 76 -28.80 51.66 19.16
N GLY A 77 -28.81 50.88 20.25
CA GLY A 77 -28.02 50.80 21.51
C GLY A 77 -28.49 49.56 22.32
N SER A 78 -28.30 49.34 23.63
CA SER A 78 -27.61 50.07 24.71
C SER A 78 -27.45 49.17 25.98
N GLN A 79 -26.36 49.34 26.74
CA GLN A 79 -26.16 49.07 28.19
C GLN A 79 -26.37 47.66 28.80
N MET A 80 -25.32 47.12 29.44
CA MET A 80 -25.18 47.14 30.91
C MET A 80 -23.72 46.86 31.36
N ALA A 81 -23.34 47.44 32.51
CA ALA A 81 -22.08 47.24 33.26
C ALA A 81 -22.47 46.83 34.72
N PRO A 82 -21.59 46.63 35.74
CA PRO A 82 -20.21 47.14 35.91
C PRO A 82 -19.15 46.16 36.47
N VAL A 83 -17.86 46.54 36.36
CA VAL A 83 -16.73 46.00 37.16
C VAL A 83 -15.77 47.16 37.52
N LEU A 84 -15.02 47.02 38.61
CA LEU A 84 -14.15 48.04 39.22
C LEU A 84 -12.75 48.15 38.58
N GLU A 85 -12.21 49.39 38.63
CA GLU A 85 -10.83 49.85 38.42
C GLU A 85 -9.82 49.25 39.46
N PRO A 86 -8.46 49.42 39.36
CA PRO A 86 -7.74 50.47 38.60
C PRO A 86 -6.41 50.10 37.88
N SER A 87 -5.84 51.14 37.24
CA SER A 87 -4.39 51.41 37.03
C SER A 87 -3.64 50.80 35.82
N SER A 88 -3.31 51.66 34.84
CA SER A 88 -1.90 52.05 34.54
C SER A 88 -1.80 53.11 33.43
N THR A 89 -0.65 53.79 33.36
CA THR A 89 -0.46 55.11 32.73
C THR A 89 -0.17 55.08 31.23
N VAL A 90 -0.65 56.08 30.50
CA VAL A 90 -0.47 56.25 29.03
C VAL A 90 0.75 57.12 28.70
N LEU A 91 1.48 56.76 27.64
CA LEU A 91 2.37 57.65 26.88
C LEU A 91 2.10 57.51 25.36
N PRO A 92 2.40 58.54 24.55
CA PRO A 92 1.76 58.75 23.23
C PRO A 92 2.44 58.00 22.06
N PRO A 93 1.72 57.81 20.92
CA PRO A 93 2.26 57.13 19.74
C PRO A 93 3.26 58.00 18.96
N THR A 94 4.38 57.40 18.57
CA THR A 94 5.40 58.02 17.72
C THR A 94 5.17 57.73 16.24
N VAL A 95 5.44 58.73 15.40
CA VAL A 95 5.28 58.73 13.94
C VAL A 95 6.20 57.69 13.27
N MET A 96 5.63 56.86 12.40
CA MET A 96 6.38 55.99 11.48
C MET A 96 6.78 56.77 10.21
N PRO A 97 8.03 56.68 9.73
CA PRO A 97 8.44 57.33 8.49
C PRO A 97 7.99 56.55 7.25
N THR A 98 7.53 57.29 6.24
CA THR A 98 7.32 56.77 4.87
C THR A 98 8.65 56.37 4.23
N THR A 99 8.80 55.10 3.86
CA THR A 99 9.88 54.63 2.97
C THR A 99 9.35 54.38 1.55
N ALA A 100 10.15 54.76 0.56
CA ALA A 100 9.74 54.80 -0.84
C ALA A 100 9.68 53.40 -1.47
N ALA A 101 8.84 53.28 -2.51
CA ALA A 101 8.80 52.09 -3.35
C ALA A 101 10.14 51.88 -4.09
N PRO A 102 10.60 50.63 -4.26
CA PRO A 102 11.78 50.35 -5.08
C PRO A 102 11.50 50.62 -6.57
N PRO A 103 12.50 51.04 -7.36
CA PRO A 103 12.33 51.24 -8.79
C PRO A 103 12.12 49.92 -9.53
N ALA A 104 11.34 49.96 -10.61
CA ALA A 104 11.13 48.80 -11.47
C ALA A 104 12.44 48.37 -12.15
N THR A 105 12.79 47.09 -12.02
CA THR A 105 13.90 46.46 -12.75
C THR A 105 13.59 46.45 -14.25
N PRO A 106 14.54 46.83 -15.13
CA PRO A 106 14.34 46.70 -16.57
C PRO A 106 14.30 45.22 -16.98
N THR A 107 13.26 44.83 -17.71
CA THR A 107 13.10 43.50 -18.28
C THR A 107 14.24 43.21 -19.27
N PRO A 108 14.96 42.07 -19.18
CA PRO A 108 15.84 41.66 -20.25
C PRO A 108 15.01 41.27 -21.49
N SER A 109 15.37 41.83 -22.64
CA SER A 109 14.80 41.48 -23.94
C SER A 109 14.98 39.97 -24.21
N PRO A 110 14.00 39.27 -24.82
CA PRO A 110 14.18 37.87 -25.18
C PRO A 110 15.37 37.71 -26.15
N ALA A 111 16.17 36.68 -25.91
CA ALA A 111 17.24 36.28 -26.81
C ALA A 111 16.66 35.78 -28.16
N PRO A 112 17.37 35.95 -29.28
CA PRO A 112 16.95 35.39 -30.56
C PRO A 112 16.91 33.85 -30.49
N PRO A 113 16.00 33.20 -31.24
CA PRO A 113 15.86 31.74 -31.19
C PRO A 113 17.12 31.04 -31.69
N THR A 114 17.62 30.09 -30.90
CA THR A 114 18.67 29.14 -31.31
C THR A 114 18.19 28.35 -32.52
N PRO A 115 18.99 28.20 -33.60
CA PRO A 115 18.58 27.40 -34.75
C PRO A 115 18.43 25.92 -34.37
N LEU A 116 17.39 25.27 -34.93
CA LEU A 116 17.21 23.82 -34.83
C LEU A 116 18.46 23.07 -35.34
N PRO A 117 18.82 21.91 -34.77
CA PRO A 117 19.80 21.03 -35.38
C PRO A 117 19.29 20.57 -36.75
N THR A 118 19.99 20.96 -37.81
CA THR A 118 19.71 20.50 -39.17
C THR A 118 20.03 19.02 -39.29
N THR A 119 19.05 18.23 -39.73
CA THR A 119 19.22 16.83 -40.10
C THR A 119 20.27 16.68 -41.21
N PRO A 120 21.28 15.79 -41.05
CA PRO A 120 22.13 15.38 -42.16
C PRO A 120 21.29 14.69 -43.24
N PRO A 121 21.62 14.85 -44.54
CA PRO A 121 20.88 14.23 -45.63
C PRO A 121 21.05 12.70 -45.61
N ALA A 122 20.02 11.99 -46.09
CA ALA A 122 20.02 10.54 -46.15
C ALA A 122 21.19 10.00 -47.00
N ALA A 123 22.01 9.13 -46.41
CA ALA A 123 23.04 8.39 -47.14
C ALA A 123 22.38 7.28 -47.97
N THR A 124 22.42 7.44 -49.30
CA THR A 124 21.93 6.44 -50.25
C THR A 124 22.71 5.13 -50.11
N ALA A 125 22.01 4.00 -49.97
CA ALA A 125 22.64 2.69 -49.93
C ALA A 125 23.33 2.35 -51.28
N PRO A 126 24.61 1.92 -51.29
CA PRO A 126 25.21 1.31 -52.46
C PRO A 126 24.73 -0.14 -52.62
N ALA A 127 24.52 -0.56 -53.86
CA ALA A 127 24.01 -1.89 -54.19
C ALA A 127 25.02 -3.01 -53.84
N VAL A 128 24.50 -4.14 -53.36
CA VAL A 128 25.29 -5.36 -53.16
C VAL A 128 25.64 -5.98 -54.51
N ALA A 129 26.92 -5.98 -54.87
CA ALA A 129 27.44 -6.71 -56.01
C ALA A 129 27.92 -8.11 -55.58
N LEU A 130 27.44 -9.15 -56.27
CA LEU A 130 27.90 -10.52 -56.11
C LEU A 130 29.25 -10.73 -56.79
N ALA A 131 30.18 -11.40 -56.11
CA ALA A 131 31.41 -11.95 -56.69
C ALA A 131 31.75 -13.33 -56.04
N PRO A 132 32.44 -14.25 -56.73
CA PRO A 132 32.33 -15.69 -56.47
C PRO A 132 33.42 -16.28 -55.55
N ALA A 133 33.26 -17.56 -55.23
CA ALA A 133 34.10 -18.35 -54.31
C ALA A 133 35.21 -19.18 -54.99
N LEU A 134 35.98 -19.90 -54.16
CA LEU A 134 37.07 -20.87 -54.43
C LEU A 134 38.46 -20.24 -54.66
N ALA A 135 39.57 -20.75 -54.11
CA ALA A 135 39.87 -22.14 -53.75
C ALA A 135 40.84 -22.27 -52.54
N GLU A 136 40.90 -23.48 -51.95
CA GLU A 136 41.92 -23.86 -50.95
C GLU A 136 43.21 -24.37 -51.60
N THR A 137 44.34 -24.18 -50.92
CA THR A 137 45.60 -24.91 -51.20
C THR A 137 46.13 -25.54 -49.92
N VAL A 138 46.36 -26.85 -49.98
CA VAL A 138 46.90 -27.68 -48.89
C VAL A 138 48.40 -27.83 -49.09
N GLU A 139 49.20 -27.49 -48.07
CA GLU A 139 50.62 -27.88 -48.00
C GLU A 139 50.83 -28.96 -46.94
N VAL A 140 51.67 -29.95 -47.26
CA VAL A 140 51.96 -31.13 -46.43
C VAL A 140 53.46 -31.14 -46.09
N PHE A 141 53.79 -31.23 -44.80
CA PHE A 141 55.16 -31.42 -44.32
C PHE A 141 55.28 -32.70 -43.47
N PRO A 142 56.43 -33.40 -43.51
CA PRO A 142 56.57 -34.77 -42.98
C PRO A 142 56.82 -34.82 -41.46
N THR A 143 56.54 -36.00 -40.89
CA THR A 143 56.60 -36.28 -39.44
C THR A 143 57.97 -36.78 -38.97
N GLN A 144 58.38 -36.34 -37.77
CA GLN A 144 59.42 -36.98 -36.96
C GLN A 144 58.98 -36.98 -35.48
N PRO A 145 59.14 -38.08 -34.72
CA PRO A 145 58.59 -38.17 -33.36
C PRO A 145 59.51 -37.47 -32.34
N SER A 146 58.91 -36.61 -31.51
CA SER A 146 59.54 -36.06 -30.31
C SER A 146 58.78 -36.53 -29.06
N SER A 147 59.49 -37.15 -28.12
CA SER A 147 58.92 -37.69 -26.89
C SER A 147 58.88 -36.63 -25.79
N THR A 148 57.81 -35.82 -25.77
CA THR A 148 57.49 -34.90 -24.67
C THR A 148 56.06 -35.17 -24.20
N PRO A 149 55.79 -35.39 -22.90
CA PRO A 149 54.42 -35.54 -22.42
C PRO A 149 53.65 -34.22 -22.62
N PRO A 150 52.37 -34.27 -23.04
CA PRO A 150 51.59 -33.06 -23.27
C PRO A 150 51.35 -32.30 -21.95
N PRO A 151 51.40 -30.96 -21.94
CA PRO A 151 50.94 -30.19 -20.79
C PRO A 151 49.44 -30.44 -20.57
N THR A 152 49.03 -30.58 -19.31
CA THR A 152 47.62 -30.72 -18.93
C THR A 152 46.80 -29.56 -19.51
N PRO A 153 45.69 -29.82 -20.24
CA PRO A 153 44.88 -28.75 -20.80
C PRO A 153 44.23 -27.95 -19.66
N VAL A 154 44.61 -26.68 -19.55
CA VAL A 154 43.89 -25.71 -18.71
C VAL A 154 42.54 -25.46 -19.38
N ILE A 155 41.47 -25.98 -18.78
CA ILE A 155 40.10 -25.72 -19.26
C ILE A 155 39.74 -24.29 -18.88
N TYR A 156 39.88 -23.38 -19.83
CA TYR A 156 39.22 -22.07 -19.77
C TYR A 156 37.73 -22.29 -20.08
N PRO A 157 36.79 -21.80 -19.25
CA PRO A 157 35.36 -21.95 -19.53
C PRO A 157 34.98 -21.15 -20.78
N THR A 158 34.73 -21.85 -21.88
CA THR A 158 34.32 -21.26 -23.16
C THR A 158 32.83 -20.90 -23.10
N ASN A 159 32.52 -19.65 -22.75
CA ASN A 159 31.16 -19.12 -22.83
C ASN A 159 30.73 -18.99 -24.30
N THR A 160 30.20 -20.07 -24.88
CA THR A 160 29.42 -20.04 -26.11
C THR A 160 27.95 -20.27 -25.76
N PRO A 161 27.03 -19.32 -26.03
CA PRO A 161 25.65 -19.44 -25.60
C PRO A 161 24.95 -20.58 -26.34
N ARG A 162 24.67 -21.67 -25.61
CA ARG A 162 23.83 -22.75 -26.10
C ARG A 162 22.38 -22.26 -26.09
N ALA A 163 21.73 -22.27 -27.23
CA ALA A 163 20.30 -21.98 -27.32
C ALA A 163 19.51 -23.06 -26.55
N THR A 164 19.15 -22.76 -25.30
CA THR A 164 18.19 -23.55 -24.54
C THR A 164 16.82 -23.33 -25.17
N GLN A 165 16.26 -24.38 -25.79
CA GLN A 165 14.86 -24.35 -26.17
C GLN A 165 14.03 -24.18 -24.89
N VAL A 166 13.37 -23.04 -24.77
CA VAL A 166 12.34 -22.82 -23.76
C VAL A 166 11.18 -23.73 -24.12
N VAL A 167 11.15 -24.92 -23.51
CA VAL A 167 9.91 -25.66 -23.38
C VAL A 167 9.04 -24.80 -22.47
N LEU A 168 8.08 -24.09 -23.08
CA LEU A 168 6.99 -23.46 -22.34
C LEU A 168 6.26 -24.57 -21.60
N ARG A 169 6.63 -24.78 -20.34
CA ARG A 169 5.79 -25.50 -19.41
C ARG A 169 4.50 -24.68 -19.28
N PRO A 170 3.32 -25.29 -19.38
CA PRO A 170 2.12 -24.63 -18.90
C PRO A 170 2.40 -24.11 -17.49
N ILE A 171 2.00 -22.88 -17.20
CA ILE A 171 1.98 -22.36 -15.84
C ILE A 171 1.05 -23.33 -15.09
N SER A 172 1.60 -24.12 -14.16
CA SER A 172 0.75 -24.92 -13.28
C SER A 172 -0.18 -23.95 -12.56
N PRO A 173 -1.47 -24.28 -12.39
CA PRO A 173 -2.25 -23.59 -11.36
C PRO A 173 -1.47 -23.73 -10.05
N THR A 174 -1.36 -22.62 -9.32
CA THR A 174 -0.84 -22.46 -7.94
C THR A 174 -0.08 -23.66 -7.36
N PRO A 175 1.22 -23.55 -7.04
CA PRO A 175 1.94 -24.65 -6.41
C PRO A 175 1.17 -25.14 -5.19
N ASP A 176 1.00 -26.46 -5.08
CA ASP A 176 0.19 -27.09 -4.05
C ASP A 176 0.95 -27.02 -2.71
N PHE A 177 0.93 -25.84 -2.09
CA PHE A 177 1.51 -25.56 -0.78
C PHE A 177 0.62 -26.16 0.32
N THR A 178 0.46 -27.48 0.31
CA THR A 178 -0.04 -28.21 1.46
C THR A 178 1.02 -28.22 2.55
N TYR A 179 1.01 -27.21 3.42
CA TYR A 179 1.60 -27.37 4.75
C TYR A 179 0.91 -28.57 5.43
N ASP A 180 1.68 -29.64 5.66
CA ASP A 180 1.24 -30.94 6.16
C ASP A 180 1.40 -31.10 7.68
N GLY A 181 1.92 -30.05 8.35
CA GLY A 181 2.22 -30.06 9.77
C GLY A 181 3.43 -30.90 10.19
N SER A 182 4.21 -31.47 9.24
CA SER A 182 5.38 -32.31 9.54
C SER A 182 6.64 -31.50 9.86
N GLN A 183 6.73 -30.28 9.34
CA GLN A 183 7.82 -29.34 9.61
C GLN A 183 7.43 -28.40 10.75
N PRO A 184 8.35 -27.95 11.61
CA PRO A 184 8.06 -26.84 12.51
C PRO A 184 7.76 -25.58 11.68
N LEU A 185 6.78 -24.78 12.10
CA LEU A 185 6.56 -23.44 11.55
C LEU A 185 7.85 -22.62 11.73
N GLN A 186 8.57 -22.34 10.64
CA GLN A 186 9.79 -21.56 10.70
C GLN A 186 9.48 -20.08 10.51
N ASP A 187 9.09 -19.44 11.61
CA ASP A 187 8.81 -18.01 11.66
C ASP A 187 9.95 -17.19 11.06
N HIS A 188 9.67 -16.59 9.90
CA HIS A 188 10.60 -15.71 9.19
C HIS A 188 10.38 -14.24 9.57
N TYR A 189 10.12 -13.99 10.87
CA TYR A 189 10.06 -12.67 11.52
C TYR A 189 11.44 -11.96 11.52
N TRP A 190 12.02 -11.80 10.35
CA TRP A 190 13.37 -11.30 10.13
C TRP A 190 13.40 -9.78 10.21
N PHE A 191 12.29 -9.11 9.86
CA PHE A 191 12.16 -7.66 9.86
C PHE A 191 11.73 -7.11 11.22
N ALA A 192 12.46 -6.10 11.70
CA ALA A 192 11.97 -5.20 12.72
C ALA A 192 10.94 -4.22 12.13
N ARG A 193 10.24 -3.50 13.01
CA ARG A 193 9.26 -2.50 12.56
C ARG A 193 9.98 -1.27 11.99
N PRO A 194 9.44 -0.66 10.92
CA PRO A 194 10.03 0.53 10.29
C PRO A 194 9.86 1.83 11.10
N PHE A 195 9.35 1.73 12.33
CA PHE A 195 9.18 2.83 13.27
C PHE A 195 9.67 2.42 14.66
N ASN A 196 10.29 3.35 15.37
CA ASN A 196 10.60 3.19 16.78
C ASN A 196 9.41 3.65 17.63
N SER A 197 8.43 2.77 17.85
CA SER A 197 7.42 2.99 18.88
C SER A 197 8.01 2.69 20.25
N GLY A 198 7.77 3.55 21.22
CA GLY A 198 8.18 3.32 22.60
C GLY A 198 7.20 3.95 23.59
N PRO A 199 7.32 3.65 24.90
CA PRO A 199 6.50 4.27 25.92
C PRO A 199 6.55 5.80 25.81
N GLY A 200 5.42 6.43 25.52
CA GLY A 200 5.29 7.88 25.35
C GLY A 200 5.36 8.41 23.90
N THR A 201 5.58 7.56 22.89
CA THR A 201 5.46 7.97 21.48
C THR A 201 4.00 7.89 21.01
N THR A 202 3.54 8.84 20.20
CA THR A 202 2.23 8.78 19.51
C THR A 202 2.34 8.12 18.11
N LEU A 203 3.43 7.42 17.84
CA LEU A 203 3.66 6.76 16.55
C LEU A 203 2.90 5.45 16.47
N ILE A 204 2.38 5.14 15.29
CA ILE A 204 1.74 3.86 14.96
C ILE A 204 2.79 3.01 14.25
N ASP A 205 3.02 1.80 14.72
CA ASP A 205 3.96 0.84 14.13
C ASP A 205 3.30 -0.51 13.82
N TYR A 206 1.96 -0.54 13.78
CA TYR A 206 1.15 -1.67 13.35
C TYR A 206 0.49 -1.41 12.00
N ALA A 207 0.35 -2.45 11.19
CA ALA A 207 -0.37 -2.39 9.93
C ALA A 207 -1.85 -2.02 10.14
N SER A 208 -2.35 -1.12 9.27
CA SER A 208 -3.76 -0.84 9.09
C SER A 208 -4.53 -2.11 8.73
N ARG A 209 -5.75 -2.24 9.25
CA ARG A 209 -6.56 -3.44 9.13
C ARG A 209 -7.86 -3.22 8.33
N ASN A 210 -7.99 -2.04 7.71
CA ASN A 210 -9.10 -1.68 6.83
C ASN A 210 -8.86 -2.11 5.36
N TYR A 211 -7.59 -2.20 4.99
CA TYR A 211 -7.09 -2.63 3.69
C TYR A 211 -5.74 -3.34 3.96
N PRO A 212 -5.77 -4.61 4.39
CA PRO A 212 -4.58 -5.42 4.58
C PRO A 212 -4.13 -6.10 3.27
N TYR A 213 -2.92 -6.65 3.27
CA TYR A 213 -2.38 -7.48 2.19
C TYR A 213 -3.41 -8.49 1.66
N GLY A 214 -3.47 -8.62 0.33
CA GLY A 214 -4.36 -9.54 -0.36
C GLY A 214 -5.84 -9.14 -0.38
N SER A 215 -6.25 -8.04 0.25
CA SER A 215 -7.64 -7.57 0.26
C SER A 215 -7.93 -6.54 -0.83
N THR A 216 -9.19 -6.42 -1.26
CA THR A 216 -9.69 -5.28 -2.05
C THR A 216 -10.46 -4.23 -1.22
N SER A 217 -10.59 -4.44 0.10
CA SER A 217 -11.51 -3.70 0.97
C SER A 217 -12.96 -3.71 0.44
N TYR A 218 -13.55 -4.91 0.25
CA TYR A 218 -14.93 -5.10 -0.23
C TYR A 218 -15.18 -4.54 -1.65
N GLY A 219 -14.27 -4.83 -2.58
CA GLY A 219 -14.31 -4.43 -3.99
C GLY A 219 -14.09 -2.93 -4.24
N GLN A 220 -13.66 -2.16 -3.23
CA GLN A 220 -13.47 -0.70 -3.38
C GLN A 220 -12.12 -0.34 -4.02
N PHE A 221 -11.10 -1.18 -3.83
CA PHE A 221 -9.75 -0.96 -4.33
C PHE A 221 -9.25 -2.17 -5.14
N ARG A 222 -8.02 -2.09 -5.63
CA ARG A 222 -7.31 -3.26 -6.19
C ARG A 222 -6.91 -4.19 -5.05
N VAL A 223 -6.32 -5.35 -5.37
CA VAL A 223 -5.60 -6.15 -4.38
C VAL A 223 -4.46 -5.33 -3.76
N HIS A 224 -4.34 -5.33 -2.44
CA HIS A 224 -3.25 -4.70 -1.71
C HIS A 224 -2.00 -5.60 -1.70
N HIS A 225 -0.85 -5.04 -2.09
CA HIS A 225 0.40 -5.78 -2.27
C HIS A 225 1.42 -5.56 -1.13
N GLY A 226 0.97 -4.95 -0.03
CA GLY A 226 1.79 -4.68 1.15
C GLY A 226 0.95 -4.48 2.40
N VAL A 227 1.42 -3.62 3.30
CA VAL A 227 0.65 -3.10 4.44
C VAL A 227 0.83 -1.59 4.56
N ASP A 228 -0.22 -0.91 5.01
CA ASP A 228 -0.20 0.55 5.22
C ASP A 228 -0.05 0.87 6.70
N ILE A 229 0.93 1.69 7.07
CA ILE A 229 1.20 2.09 8.47
C ILE A 229 1.03 3.61 8.60
N THR A 230 -0.13 4.02 9.08
CA THR A 230 -0.56 5.43 9.14
C THR A 230 0.26 6.24 10.15
N ASN A 231 0.93 7.30 9.71
CA ASN A 231 1.66 8.21 10.60
C ASN A 231 1.62 9.65 10.06
N PRO A 232 1.84 10.67 10.93
CA PRO A 232 2.00 12.05 10.49
C PRO A 232 3.10 12.22 9.43
N ASN A 233 2.91 13.18 8.52
CA ASN A 233 3.90 13.51 7.50
C ASN A 233 5.20 13.99 8.17
N GLY A 234 6.34 13.54 7.68
CA GLY A 234 7.66 13.85 8.25
C GLY A 234 8.13 12.90 9.35
N THR A 235 7.29 11.96 9.81
CA THR A 235 7.68 10.88 10.73
C THR A 235 8.83 10.07 10.12
N VAL A 236 9.86 9.81 10.93
CA VAL A 236 11.06 9.05 10.52
C VAL A 236 10.72 7.60 10.18
N ILE A 237 11.17 7.13 9.03
CA ILE A 237 11.13 5.71 8.60
C ILE A 237 12.51 5.09 8.81
N LEU A 238 12.54 3.87 9.33
CA LEU A 238 13.72 3.08 9.62
C LEU A 238 13.80 1.83 8.73
N ALA A 239 15.00 1.39 8.37
CA ALA A 239 15.25 0.14 7.67
C ALA A 239 14.82 -1.06 8.53
N ALA A 240 13.99 -1.94 7.97
CA ALA A 240 13.41 -3.07 8.67
C ALA A 240 14.42 -4.22 8.91
N ALA A 241 15.47 -4.32 8.09
CA ALA A 241 16.66 -5.12 8.30
C ALA A 241 17.84 -4.50 7.52
N SER A 242 19.07 -4.91 7.85
CA SER A 242 20.25 -4.46 7.09
C SER A 242 20.21 -4.92 5.63
N GLY A 243 20.87 -4.18 4.75
CA GLY A 243 20.93 -4.50 3.33
C GLY A 243 21.48 -3.34 2.48
N THR A 244 21.45 -3.51 1.17
CA THR A 244 21.87 -2.49 0.20
C THR A 244 20.66 -1.83 -0.45
N VAL A 245 20.64 -0.49 -0.48
CA VAL A 245 19.63 0.30 -1.18
C VAL A 245 19.80 0.11 -2.69
N ILE A 246 18.87 -0.58 -3.34
CA ILE A 246 18.87 -0.77 -4.81
C ILE A 246 18.03 0.29 -5.54
N TYR A 247 17.14 0.99 -4.83
CA TYR A 247 16.39 2.12 -5.36
C TYR A 247 16.16 3.19 -4.30
N ALA A 248 16.28 4.45 -4.70
CA ALA A 248 16.02 5.63 -3.89
C ALA A 248 15.64 6.80 -4.83
N GLY A 249 14.34 7.04 -5.03
CA GLY A 249 13.84 8.07 -5.94
C GLY A 249 12.31 8.08 -6.05
N ASP A 250 11.77 8.81 -7.02
CA ASP A 250 10.36 8.73 -7.42
C ASP A 250 10.12 7.65 -8.48
N ASP A 251 8.91 7.05 -8.53
CA ASP A 251 8.52 6.07 -9.56
C ASP A 251 7.90 6.70 -10.82
N LEU A 252 8.32 7.92 -11.22
CA LEU A 252 7.80 8.59 -12.42
C LEU A 252 8.25 7.91 -13.73
N GLN A 253 9.38 7.21 -13.72
CA GLN A 253 9.96 6.54 -14.90
C GLN A 253 10.24 5.04 -14.70
N THR A 254 10.24 4.56 -13.45
CA THR A 254 10.47 3.16 -13.10
C THR A 254 9.16 2.51 -12.69
N LEU A 255 8.76 1.43 -13.33
CA LEU A 255 7.51 0.75 -13.04
C LEU A 255 7.71 -0.28 -11.91
N PHE A 256 7.42 0.13 -10.67
CA PHE A 256 7.32 -0.78 -9.51
C PHE A 256 5.88 -1.26 -9.26
N GLY A 257 4.91 -0.47 -9.72
CA GLY A 257 3.47 -0.63 -9.49
C GLY A 257 2.71 -0.92 -10.79
N PRO A 258 1.36 -0.90 -10.77
CA PRO A 258 0.53 -1.06 -11.97
C PRO A 258 0.63 0.11 -12.97
N LYS A 259 1.30 1.20 -12.59
CA LYS A 259 1.53 2.41 -13.37
C LYS A 259 2.71 3.19 -12.77
N ASN A 260 3.25 4.15 -13.51
CA ASN A 260 4.16 5.17 -12.97
C ASN A 260 3.42 6.10 -11.99
N ASP A 261 4.15 6.75 -11.09
CA ASP A 261 3.60 7.59 -10.01
C ASP A 261 2.55 6.83 -9.17
N PHE A 262 2.88 5.60 -8.78
CA PHE A 262 2.05 4.76 -7.92
C PHE A 262 2.49 4.86 -6.47
N TYR A 263 3.77 4.60 -6.18
CA TYR A 263 4.33 4.78 -4.84
C TYR A 263 4.81 6.21 -4.59
N GLY A 264 5.06 7.01 -5.63
CA GLY A 264 5.69 8.32 -5.50
C GLY A 264 7.16 8.15 -5.11
N ASN A 265 7.60 8.85 -4.07
CA ASN A 265 8.95 8.62 -3.54
C ASN A 265 8.99 7.27 -2.81
N LEU A 266 9.96 6.44 -3.17
CA LEU A 266 10.20 5.16 -2.52
C LEU A 266 11.69 4.85 -2.31
N VAL A 267 11.93 3.95 -1.37
CA VAL A 267 13.20 3.24 -1.19
C VAL A 267 12.94 1.74 -1.37
N VAL A 268 13.87 1.04 -2.02
CA VAL A 268 13.89 -0.44 -2.07
C VAL A 268 15.25 -0.93 -1.57
N ILE A 269 15.24 -1.85 -0.60
CA ILE A 269 16.43 -2.44 0.01
C ILE A 269 16.50 -3.91 -0.37
N GLU A 270 17.63 -4.36 -0.90
CA GLU A 270 18.01 -5.78 -1.00
C GLU A 270 18.66 -6.22 0.30
N HIS A 271 18.15 -7.27 0.94
CA HIS A 271 18.63 -7.71 2.24
C HIS A 271 19.73 -8.76 2.15
N ASP A 272 20.62 -8.76 3.14
CA ASP A 272 21.75 -9.71 3.26
C ASP A 272 21.31 -11.18 3.38
N ARG A 273 20.02 -11.41 3.65
CA ARG A 273 19.40 -12.74 3.72
C ARG A 273 18.62 -13.00 2.45
N LEU A 274 18.84 -14.16 1.86
CA LEU A 274 17.95 -14.71 0.84
C LEU A 274 16.64 -15.18 1.49
N ALA A 275 15.58 -15.16 0.69
CA ALA A 275 14.30 -15.76 1.02
C ALA A 275 14.40 -17.29 1.20
N PRO A 276 13.42 -17.94 1.86
CA PRO A 276 13.22 -19.39 1.92
C PRO A 276 13.62 -20.21 0.68
N ASN A 277 13.24 -19.74 -0.51
CA ASN A 277 13.47 -20.42 -1.79
C ASN A 277 14.86 -20.15 -2.40
N GLY A 278 15.74 -19.43 -1.68
CA GLY A 278 17.07 -19.04 -2.15
C GLY A 278 17.10 -17.85 -3.11
N GLN A 279 15.97 -17.16 -3.34
CA GLN A 279 15.95 -15.94 -4.14
C GLN A 279 16.30 -14.70 -3.29
N PRO A 280 16.74 -13.59 -3.92
CA PRO A 280 16.91 -12.32 -3.24
C PRO A 280 15.61 -11.86 -2.56
N LEU A 281 15.76 -11.21 -1.41
CA LEU A 281 14.67 -10.71 -0.56
C LEU A 281 14.77 -9.20 -0.47
N TYR A 282 13.64 -8.52 -0.67
CA TYR A 282 13.58 -7.06 -0.69
C TYR A 282 12.48 -6.53 0.22
N THR A 283 12.65 -5.29 0.69
CA THR A 283 11.56 -4.47 1.23
C THR A 283 11.40 -3.18 0.43
N LEU A 284 10.15 -2.79 0.18
CA LEU A 284 9.78 -1.54 -0.48
C LEU A 284 9.11 -0.60 0.54
N TYR A 285 9.53 0.66 0.56
CA TYR A 285 9.01 1.72 1.42
C TYR A 285 8.43 2.82 0.55
N GLY A 286 7.11 2.87 0.39
CA GLY A 286 6.42 3.79 -0.52
C GLY A 286 5.80 5.03 0.15
N HIS A 287 5.32 5.95 -0.68
CA HIS A 287 4.62 7.19 -0.33
C HIS A 287 5.45 8.19 0.51
N MET A 288 6.77 8.14 0.42
CA MET A 288 7.66 8.93 1.28
C MET A 288 7.55 10.44 0.98
N SER A 289 7.75 11.29 2.00
CA SER A 289 7.85 12.76 1.83
C SER A 289 9.27 13.20 1.51
N SER A 290 10.26 12.50 2.06
CA SER A 290 11.68 12.66 1.74
C SER A 290 12.42 11.34 1.88
N ILE A 291 13.43 11.16 1.05
CA ILE A 291 14.38 10.05 1.11
C ILE A 291 15.68 10.59 1.73
N GLU A 292 16.28 9.84 2.65
CA GLU A 292 17.51 10.22 3.37
C GLU A 292 18.69 9.25 3.08
N VAL A 293 18.59 8.45 2.02
CA VAL A 293 19.60 7.46 1.56
C VAL A 293 19.78 7.47 0.03
N GLU A 294 20.87 6.88 -0.47
CA GLU A 294 21.19 6.82 -1.91
C GLU A 294 21.39 5.39 -2.44
N VAL A 295 21.25 5.19 -3.75
CA VAL A 295 21.44 3.88 -4.40
C VAL A 295 22.89 3.41 -4.24
N GLY A 296 23.05 2.16 -3.79
CA GLY A 296 24.34 1.56 -3.45
C GLY A 296 24.78 1.78 -2.00
N GLN A 297 24.04 2.59 -1.21
CA GLN A 297 24.28 2.70 0.22
C GLN A 297 23.92 1.37 0.91
N TYR A 298 24.85 0.84 1.71
CA TYR A 298 24.52 -0.19 2.70
C TYR A 298 23.92 0.51 3.93
N VAL A 299 22.78 0.02 4.40
CA VAL A 299 22.07 0.51 5.58
C VAL A 299 22.00 -0.58 6.65
N GLU A 300 22.18 -0.21 7.91
CA GLU A 300 22.02 -1.12 9.04
C GLU A 300 20.54 -1.25 9.47
N LEU A 301 20.23 -2.35 10.16
CA LEU A 301 18.95 -2.53 10.86
C LEU A 301 18.62 -1.31 11.74
N GLN A 302 17.43 -0.74 11.53
CA GLN A 302 16.95 0.48 12.16
C GLN A 302 17.73 1.77 11.86
N GLU A 303 18.60 1.77 10.84
CA GLU A 303 19.09 3.01 10.24
C GLU A 303 17.94 3.82 9.62
N ARG A 304 18.04 5.14 9.63
CA ARG A 304 17.02 6.00 9.01
C ARG A 304 17.16 5.99 7.50
N ILE A 305 16.05 5.75 6.80
CA ILE A 305 15.99 5.77 5.33
C ILE A 305 15.19 6.93 4.73
N GLY A 306 14.37 7.61 5.54
CA GLY A 306 13.62 8.79 5.09
C GLY A 306 12.41 9.11 5.97
N ARG A 307 11.34 9.62 5.36
CA ARG A 307 10.15 10.12 6.08
C ARG A 307 8.83 9.76 5.44
N VAL A 308 7.84 9.48 6.29
CA VAL A 308 6.44 9.26 5.93
C VAL A 308 5.89 10.45 5.17
N GLY A 309 5.11 10.19 4.13
CA GLY A 309 4.46 11.22 3.33
C GLY A 309 3.15 10.73 2.74
N SER A 310 2.80 11.31 1.60
CA SER A 310 1.60 10.98 0.82
C SER A 310 1.84 11.28 -0.67
N THR A 311 2.99 10.84 -1.19
CA THR A 311 3.35 10.99 -2.61
C THR A 311 2.82 9.82 -3.45
N GLY A 312 2.71 9.98 -4.77
CA GLY A 312 2.08 8.98 -5.63
C GLY A 312 0.58 8.81 -5.36
N ALA A 313 0.10 7.58 -5.44
CA ALA A 313 -1.32 7.21 -5.32
C ALA A 313 -1.83 7.08 -3.86
N ALA A 314 -1.34 7.91 -2.94
CA ALA A 314 -1.73 7.87 -1.53
C ALA A 314 -3.00 8.69 -1.22
N LEU A 315 -3.94 8.12 -0.45
CA LEU A 315 -5.14 8.82 0.04
C LEU A 315 -4.88 9.73 1.26
N GLY A 316 -3.72 9.58 1.91
CA GLY A 316 -3.36 10.29 3.13
C GLY A 316 -1.96 9.90 3.61
N SER A 317 -1.54 10.48 4.74
CA SER A 317 -0.18 10.29 5.25
C SER A 317 0.03 8.90 5.87
N HIS A 318 0.87 8.08 5.25
CA HIS A 318 1.23 6.73 5.72
C HIS A 318 2.52 6.23 5.06
N LEU A 319 3.14 5.20 5.64
CA LEU A 319 4.11 4.37 4.94
C LEU A 319 3.37 3.21 4.28
N HIS A 320 3.60 2.97 3.00
CA HIS A 320 3.29 1.68 2.39
C HIS A 320 4.53 0.78 2.48
N PHE A 321 4.37 -0.44 2.98
CA PHE A 321 5.47 -1.38 3.20
C PHE A 321 5.18 -2.73 2.54
N GLU A 322 6.06 -3.17 1.64
CA GLU A 322 5.96 -4.48 0.98
C GLU A 322 7.19 -5.35 1.30
N VAL A 323 6.99 -6.66 1.26
CA VAL A 323 8.07 -7.66 1.16
C VAL A 323 8.01 -8.25 -0.24
N ARG A 324 9.13 -8.26 -0.98
CA ARG A 324 9.23 -8.84 -2.33
C ARG A 324 10.30 -9.93 -2.37
N ILE A 325 10.06 -10.97 -3.18
CA ILE A 325 11.01 -12.08 -3.37
C ILE A 325 11.25 -12.28 -4.87
N GLY A 326 12.52 -12.37 -5.28
CA GLY A 326 12.90 -12.61 -6.67
C GLY A 326 13.19 -11.33 -7.45
N ASP A 327 12.17 -10.71 -8.04
CA ASP A 327 12.32 -9.49 -8.84
C ASP A 327 11.76 -8.27 -8.06
N PRO A 328 12.60 -7.29 -7.66
CA PRO A 328 12.14 -6.15 -6.88
C PRO A 328 11.27 -5.16 -7.68
N TYR A 329 11.27 -5.23 -9.01
CA TYR A 329 10.47 -4.34 -9.87
C TYR A 329 9.12 -4.94 -10.23
N ASP A 330 9.01 -6.28 -10.26
CA ASP A 330 7.74 -6.96 -10.51
C ASP A 330 6.72 -6.67 -9.39
N TYR A 331 5.59 -6.09 -9.75
CA TYR A 331 4.51 -5.74 -8.83
C TYR A 331 3.90 -6.99 -8.19
N ASP A 332 3.83 -8.10 -8.94
CA ASP A 332 3.19 -9.34 -8.52
C ASP A 332 4.17 -10.23 -7.70
N SER A 333 5.37 -9.74 -7.34
CA SER A 333 6.40 -10.46 -6.55
C SER A 333 6.26 -10.32 -5.03
N THR A 334 5.16 -9.76 -4.55
CA THR A 334 4.96 -9.38 -3.14
C THR A 334 4.41 -10.49 -2.27
N TYR A 335 4.74 -10.48 -0.97
CA TYR A 335 4.34 -11.47 0.04
C TYR A 335 3.85 -10.76 1.31
N ASN A 336 2.97 -11.42 2.08
CA ASN A 336 2.27 -10.80 3.20
C ASN A 336 3.19 -10.36 4.35
N PRO A 337 3.35 -9.04 4.61
CA PRO A 337 4.25 -8.54 5.65
C PRO A 337 3.96 -8.99 7.09
N ASP A 338 2.73 -9.44 7.42
CA ASP A 338 2.37 -9.93 8.77
C ASP A 338 3.20 -11.15 9.22
N LEU A 339 3.75 -11.94 8.29
CA LEU A 339 4.57 -13.12 8.58
C LEU A 339 6.07 -12.81 8.67
N TRP A 340 6.48 -11.61 8.21
CA TRP A 340 7.89 -11.21 8.13
C TRP A 340 8.27 -10.13 9.15
N LEU A 341 7.31 -9.29 9.55
CA LEU A 341 7.47 -8.29 10.61
C LEU A 341 7.34 -8.95 11.98
N ARG A 342 8.28 -8.68 12.89
CA ARG A 342 8.21 -9.18 14.27
C ARG A 342 6.94 -8.68 14.98
N PRO A 343 6.11 -9.57 15.55
CA PRO A 343 5.02 -9.17 16.43
C PRO A 343 5.59 -8.47 17.67
N TRP A 344 4.79 -7.63 18.33
CA TRP A 344 5.21 -7.00 19.58
C TRP A 344 5.44 -8.02 20.71
N PRO A 345 6.23 -7.68 21.75
CA PRO A 345 6.30 -8.47 22.97
C PRO A 345 4.90 -8.69 23.58
N GLY A 346 4.50 -9.94 23.78
CA GLY A 346 3.17 -10.31 24.25
C GLY A 346 2.11 -10.46 23.13
N PHE A 347 2.52 -10.44 21.86
CA PHE A 347 1.66 -10.60 20.69
C PHE A 347 2.20 -11.69 19.75
N GLY A 348 1.32 -12.31 18.97
CA GLY A 348 1.64 -13.24 17.89
C GLY A 348 0.83 -12.96 16.63
N THR A 349 0.91 -13.87 15.66
CA THR A 349 0.17 -13.81 14.39
C THR A 349 -0.71 -15.03 14.26
N LEU A 350 -1.97 -14.87 13.88
CA LEU A 350 -2.81 -15.98 13.42
C LEU A 350 -2.75 -16.04 11.89
N ALA A 351 -2.46 -17.20 11.32
CA ALA A 351 -2.50 -17.44 9.88
C ALA A 351 -3.20 -18.77 9.58
N GLY A 352 -3.58 -18.99 8.32
CA GLY A 352 -4.24 -20.24 7.94
C GLY A 352 -4.83 -20.23 6.56
N ARG A 353 -5.43 -21.36 6.15
CA ARG A 353 -6.21 -21.46 4.91
C ARG A 353 -7.70 -21.43 5.23
N LEU A 354 -8.49 -20.82 4.34
CA LEU A 354 -9.95 -20.80 4.44
C LEU A 354 -10.54 -21.38 3.15
N VAL A 355 -11.18 -22.54 3.29
CA VAL A 355 -11.69 -23.37 2.18
C VAL A 355 -13.12 -23.83 2.41
N ASP A 356 -13.81 -24.20 1.33
CA ASP A 356 -15.08 -24.92 1.40
C ASP A 356 -14.88 -26.42 1.68
N ARG A 357 -16.00 -27.16 1.75
CA ARG A 357 -16.01 -28.61 1.98
C ARG A 357 -15.30 -29.46 0.92
N ASP A 358 -15.14 -28.91 -0.29
CA ASP A 358 -14.54 -29.57 -1.44
C ASP A 358 -13.04 -29.18 -1.58
N GLY A 359 -12.55 -28.31 -0.71
CA GLY A 359 -11.16 -27.84 -0.64
C GLY A 359 -10.88 -26.55 -1.41
N ASN A 360 -11.89 -25.93 -2.04
CA ASN A 360 -11.68 -24.70 -2.81
C ASN A 360 -11.51 -23.51 -1.88
N ARG A 361 -10.57 -22.61 -2.19
CA ARG A 361 -10.40 -21.33 -1.49
C ARG A 361 -11.69 -20.49 -1.54
N VAL A 362 -12.13 -19.99 -0.38
CA VAL A 362 -13.27 -19.06 -0.30
C VAL A 362 -12.75 -17.66 -0.03
N TYR A 363 -12.73 -16.86 -1.09
CA TYR A 363 -12.15 -15.51 -1.12
C TYR A 363 -13.02 -14.45 -0.43
N GLU A 364 -12.39 -13.37 0.06
CA GLU A 364 -12.99 -12.22 0.74
C GLU A 364 -13.94 -12.55 1.92
N ALA A 365 -13.74 -13.70 2.56
CA ALA A 365 -14.50 -14.10 3.74
C ALA A 365 -13.99 -13.34 4.97
N ASN A 366 -14.92 -12.70 5.70
CA ASN A 366 -14.61 -12.07 6.98
C ASN A 366 -14.45 -13.13 8.09
N ILE A 367 -13.32 -13.08 8.77
CA ILE A 367 -12.92 -13.97 9.87
C ILE A 367 -12.92 -13.15 11.15
N ILE A 368 -13.84 -13.46 12.06
CA ILE A 368 -14.00 -12.77 13.33
C ILE A 368 -13.23 -13.54 14.39
N ILE A 369 -12.34 -12.85 15.11
CA ILE A 369 -11.42 -13.41 16.09
C ILE A 369 -11.73 -12.74 17.43
N GLN A 370 -12.48 -13.43 18.29
CA GLN A 370 -13.01 -12.91 19.54
C GLN A 370 -12.19 -13.43 20.73
N PRO A 371 -11.71 -12.59 21.66
CA PRO A 371 -11.02 -13.06 22.86
C PRO A 371 -11.95 -13.97 23.68
N ALA A 372 -11.54 -15.19 24.01
CA ALA A 372 -12.39 -16.17 24.70
C ALA A 372 -12.84 -15.70 26.10
N SER A 373 -12.05 -14.83 26.73
CA SER A 373 -12.39 -14.15 27.99
C SER A 373 -13.50 -13.10 27.86
N ASN A 374 -13.90 -12.73 26.64
CA ASN A 374 -14.76 -11.59 26.31
C ASN A 374 -14.26 -10.24 26.86
N ALA A 375 -12.99 -10.16 27.27
CA ALA A 375 -12.40 -9.00 27.93
C ALA A 375 -11.86 -7.93 26.97
N GLY A 376 -12.21 -8.00 25.69
CA GLY A 376 -11.72 -7.08 24.66
C GLY A 376 -12.57 -7.09 23.38
N PRO A 377 -12.37 -6.12 22.49
CA PRO A 377 -13.11 -6.03 21.24
C PRO A 377 -12.70 -7.13 20.24
N ASP A 378 -13.66 -7.55 19.43
CA ASP A 378 -13.44 -8.46 18.30
C ASP A 378 -12.34 -7.93 17.37
N ARG A 379 -11.54 -8.86 16.84
CA ARG A 379 -10.54 -8.63 15.79
C ARG A 379 -11.04 -9.23 14.49
N TYR A 380 -10.55 -8.68 13.38
CA TYR A 380 -10.98 -9.06 12.04
C TYR A 380 -9.78 -9.38 11.16
N ALA A 381 -9.92 -10.46 10.41
CA ALA A 381 -9.05 -10.84 9.30
C ALA A 381 -9.93 -11.15 8.08
N PHE A 382 -9.32 -11.20 6.91
CA PHE A 382 -10.01 -11.51 5.67
C PHE A 382 -9.22 -12.58 4.95
N SER A 383 -9.91 -13.55 4.34
CA SER A 383 -9.27 -14.32 3.29
C SER A 383 -8.96 -13.43 2.09
N TYR A 384 -7.91 -13.79 1.36
CA TYR A 384 -7.43 -13.06 0.19
C TYR A 384 -8.52 -12.90 -0.88
N ALA A 385 -8.30 -11.96 -1.80
CA ALA A 385 -9.28 -11.53 -2.78
C ALA A 385 -9.47 -12.52 -3.95
N ASP A 386 -8.36 -13.08 -4.43
CA ASP A 386 -8.32 -13.97 -5.60
C ASP A 386 -6.98 -14.71 -5.69
N GLU A 387 -6.73 -15.37 -6.83
CA GLU A 387 -5.53 -16.15 -7.12
C GLU A 387 -4.28 -15.33 -7.44
N SER A 388 -4.38 -14.00 -7.59
CA SER A 388 -3.21 -13.12 -7.79
C SER A 388 -2.43 -12.86 -6.49
N VAL A 389 -3.03 -13.17 -5.34
CA VAL A 389 -2.39 -12.98 -4.04
C VAL A 389 -1.44 -14.15 -3.75
N ASN A 390 -0.14 -13.85 -3.64
CA ASN A 390 0.84 -14.84 -3.25
C ASN A 390 0.65 -15.22 -1.78
N PRO A 391 0.54 -16.53 -1.45
CA PRO A 391 0.79 -16.99 -0.10
C PRO A 391 2.30 -16.98 0.19
N ASP A 392 2.68 -17.10 1.46
CA ASP A 392 4.02 -17.52 1.83
C ASP A 392 4.39 -18.88 1.20
N LEU A 393 5.67 -19.00 0.85
CA LEU A 393 6.30 -20.12 0.14
C LEU A 393 6.39 -21.42 0.94
N TYR A 394 6.24 -21.38 2.27
CA TYR A 394 6.15 -22.58 3.11
C TYR A 394 4.73 -22.82 3.62
N TYR A 395 4.03 -21.76 4.01
CA TYR A 395 2.75 -21.90 4.70
C TYR A 395 1.55 -22.06 3.76
N GLY A 396 1.57 -21.44 2.58
CA GLY A 396 0.44 -21.51 1.64
C GLY A 396 -0.82 -20.80 2.16
N GLU A 397 -0.68 -19.80 3.05
CA GLU A 397 -1.80 -19.19 3.76
C GLU A 397 -2.79 -18.48 2.84
N HIS A 398 -4.02 -18.38 3.31
CA HIS A 398 -5.10 -17.68 2.62
C HIS A 398 -5.57 -16.45 3.40
N TYR A 399 -5.12 -16.29 4.64
CA TYR A 399 -5.37 -15.13 5.48
C TYR A 399 -4.27 -14.98 6.54
N THR A 400 -4.08 -13.75 7.02
CA THR A 400 -3.27 -13.45 8.21
C THR A 400 -3.99 -12.49 9.15
N ARG A 401 -3.53 -12.52 10.40
CA ARG A 401 -3.81 -11.51 11.40
C ARG A 401 -2.59 -11.36 12.30
N GLY A 402 -1.67 -10.50 11.88
CA GLY A 402 -0.61 -10.01 12.75
C GLY A 402 -1.17 -9.16 13.91
N ASP A 403 -0.32 -8.96 14.91
CA ASP A 403 -0.60 -8.14 16.10
C ASP A 403 -1.86 -8.56 16.86
N LEU A 404 -2.00 -9.86 17.12
CA LEU A 404 -2.93 -10.39 18.11
C LEU A 404 -2.23 -10.50 19.47
N PRO A 405 -2.78 -9.94 20.56
CA PRO A 405 -2.31 -10.25 21.90
C PRO A 405 -2.27 -11.76 22.14
N ALA A 406 -1.28 -12.24 22.88
CA ALA A 406 -1.21 -13.65 23.24
C ALA A 406 -2.37 -14.03 24.18
N GLY A 407 -2.96 -15.20 23.98
CA GLY A 407 -4.12 -15.68 24.74
C GLY A 407 -5.10 -16.50 23.89
N ASP A 408 -6.20 -16.89 24.51
CA ASP A 408 -7.23 -17.74 23.90
C ASP A 408 -8.29 -16.93 23.15
N TYR A 409 -8.68 -17.42 21.97
CA TYR A 409 -9.65 -16.82 21.08
C TYR A 409 -10.64 -17.86 20.55
N THR A 410 -11.89 -17.46 20.33
CA THR A 410 -12.83 -18.19 19.49
C THR A 410 -12.92 -17.49 18.14
N VAL A 411 -12.77 -18.27 17.06
CA VAL A 411 -12.76 -17.80 15.67
C VAL A 411 -14.06 -18.21 14.98
N TYR A 412 -14.73 -17.24 14.37
CA TYR A 412 -15.98 -17.44 13.63
C TYR A 412 -15.84 -17.03 12.18
N VAL A 413 -16.45 -17.79 11.26
CA VAL A 413 -16.70 -17.33 9.88
C VAL A 413 -18.18 -17.33 9.59
N ARG A 414 -18.69 -16.18 9.12
CA ARG A 414 -20.09 -15.99 8.75
C ARG A 414 -20.19 -15.61 7.27
N ILE A 415 -20.80 -16.48 6.48
CA ILE A 415 -21.08 -16.22 5.06
C ILE A 415 -22.54 -15.80 4.93
N ARG A 416 -22.77 -14.57 4.46
CA ARG A 416 -24.11 -13.95 4.33
C ARG A 416 -24.91 -14.03 5.65
N GLY A 417 -24.25 -13.72 6.76
CA GLY A 417 -24.81 -13.73 8.13
C GLY A 417 -24.88 -15.10 8.81
N VAL A 418 -24.86 -16.19 8.05
CA VAL A 418 -24.97 -17.55 8.59
C VAL A 418 -23.60 -18.06 9.03
N LEU A 419 -23.52 -18.60 10.25
CA LEU A 419 -22.32 -19.25 10.78
C LEU A 419 -21.96 -20.47 9.91
N ARG A 420 -20.69 -20.57 9.53
CA ARG A 420 -20.11 -21.66 8.70
C ARG A 420 -18.93 -22.35 9.36
N PHE A 421 -18.26 -21.65 10.27
CA PHE A 421 -17.17 -22.15 11.09
C PHE A 421 -17.20 -21.49 12.46
N GLU A 422 -16.87 -22.28 13.48
CA GLU A 422 -16.60 -21.88 14.86
C GLU A 422 -15.50 -22.82 15.37
N GLY A 423 -14.47 -22.27 16.01
CA GLY A 423 -13.36 -23.05 16.58
C GLY A 423 -12.44 -22.20 17.43
N ASP A 424 -11.86 -22.81 18.47
CA ASP A 424 -10.98 -22.12 19.41
C ASP A 424 -9.50 -22.22 18.99
N VAL A 425 -8.72 -21.21 19.34
CA VAL A 425 -7.28 -21.11 19.06
C VAL A 425 -6.56 -20.32 20.15
N THR A 426 -5.36 -20.76 20.53
CA THR A 426 -4.48 -20.04 21.46
C THR A 426 -3.36 -19.37 20.68
N VAL A 427 -3.28 -18.05 20.71
CA VAL A 427 -2.18 -17.29 20.10
C VAL A 427 -1.02 -17.20 21.08
N GLU A 428 0.17 -17.65 20.66
CA GLU A 428 1.40 -17.57 21.48
C GLU A 428 2.20 -16.30 21.16
N SER A 429 2.84 -15.72 22.19
CA SER A 429 3.68 -14.53 22.01
C SER A 429 4.92 -14.85 21.20
N GLY A 430 5.16 -14.08 20.13
CA GLY A 430 6.33 -14.20 19.27
C GLY A 430 6.26 -15.31 18.23
N GLN A 431 5.09 -15.94 18.03
CA GLN A 431 4.91 -17.09 17.15
C GLN A 431 3.81 -16.87 16.09
N THR A 432 3.92 -17.57 14.96
CA THR A 432 2.76 -17.82 14.09
C THR A 432 1.93 -18.99 14.63
N THR A 433 0.65 -18.74 14.89
CA THR A 433 -0.34 -19.77 15.20
C THR A 433 -1.10 -20.12 13.92
N TRP A 434 -1.20 -21.41 13.60
CA TRP A 434 -1.88 -21.90 12.40
C TRP A 434 -3.30 -22.40 12.69
N LEU A 435 -4.26 -22.03 11.85
CA LEU A 435 -5.65 -22.52 11.92
C LEU A 435 -6.22 -22.72 10.51
N ASP A 436 -6.45 -23.97 10.10
CA ASP A 436 -7.19 -24.22 8.86
C ASP A 436 -8.71 -24.20 9.10
N ILE A 437 -9.40 -23.39 8.31
CA ILE A 437 -10.84 -23.18 8.37
C ILE A 437 -11.50 -23.89 7.18
N VAL A 438 -12.26 -24.95 7.48
CA VAL A 438 -13.10 -25.65 6.50
C VAL A 438 -14.57 -25.32 6.77
N LEU A 439 -15.22 -24.65 5.81
CA LEU A 439 -16.62 -24.23 5.94
C LEU A 439 -17.57 -25.41 5.77
N ARG A 440 -18.56 -25.52 6.69
CA ARG A 440 -19.58 -26.59 6.69
C ARG A 440 -20.86 -26.17 5.96
#